data_AF-A0A6V7SQX5-F1
#
_entry.id   AF-A0A6V7SQX5-F1
#
_cell.length_a   1.000
_cell.length_b   1.000
_cell.length_c   1.000
_cell.angle_alpha   90.00
_cell.angle_beta   90.00
_cell.angle_gamma   90.00
#
_symmetry.space_group_name_H-M   'P 1'
#
loop_
_entity.id
_entity.type
_entity.pdbx_description
1 polymer ?
#
loop_
_entity_poly.entity_id
_entity_poly.type
_entity_poly.pdbx_seq_one_letter_code
_entity_poly.pdbx_strand_id
1 'polypeptide(L)'
;MAQRSYNIKDLYKDINTIDGYFGIRDGGNVEFGNPQINTYCRYMDSLGNCPNYLEMASSGVIYVLKDLEKYGLEYDKLAEYAILWLRYKLNQQHPYYNTQLNEFYTKYIQTNKHYNDKIKGNDSPTYKEIIDTKKDLMNIKKMTKFSYPFKILLSFYNEINQNKLDCKNCSKKANEFVQNFEILNDDSNTNGNTSYRKLLSTLSNDYDNFKSYFAEKCSHCSDLPTLPEIKTPPSKLIPVLSTFSVIPVFLGIAYKTTFKKKIKKNNEENET
;
A
#
# COMPACT_ATOMS: atom_id res chain seq x y z
N MET A 1 -2.76 -4.45 -19.71
CA MET A 1 -3.35 -3.28 -19.05
C MET A 1 -4.48 -3.78 -18.16
N ALA A 2 -4.26 -3.83 -16.85
CA ALA A 2 -5.30 -4.24 -15.91
C ALA A 2 -6.30 -3.09 -15.74
N GLN A 3 -7.58 -3.40 -15.94
CA GLN A 3 -8.73 -2.53 -15.79
C GLN A 3 -8.76 -1.99 -14.34
N ARG A 4 -8.61 -0.68 -14.16
CA ARG A 4 -8.64 -0.07 -12.81
C ARG A 4 -10.07 -0.07 -12.30
N SER A 5 -10.34 -0.83 -11.25
CA SER A 5 -11.67 -0.96 -10.65
C SER A 5 -12.12 0.27 -9.85
N TYR A 6 -11.22 1.24 -9.59
CA TYR A 6 -11.54 2.42 -8.78
C TYR A 6 -10.96 3.72 -9.36
N ASN A 7 -11.71 4.82 -9.17
CA ASN A 7 -11.30 6.15 -9.55
C ASN A 7 -10.34 6.73 -8.50
N ILE A 8 -9.03 6.64 -8.74
CA ILE A 8 -7.99 7.15 -7.84
C ILE A 8 -8.19 8.64 -7.46
N LYS A 9 -8.76 9.45 -8.36
CA LYS A 9 -9.08 10.85 -8.09
C LYS A 9 -10.11 11.00 -6.96
N ASP A 10 -11.15 10.18 -6.98
CA ASP A 10 -12.20 10.21 -5.97
C ASP A 10 -11.69 9.63 -4.63
N LEU A 11 -10.87 8.58 -4.69
CA LEU A 11 -10.16 8.06 -3.51
C LEU A 11 -9.32 9.15 -2.82
N TYR A 12 -8.50 9.89 -3.56
CA TYR A 12 -7.70 10.99 -2.99
C TYR A 12 -8.56 12.19 -2.55
N LYS A 13 -9.72 12.40 -3.17
CA LYS A 13 -10.70 13.40 -2.71
C LYS A 13 -11.17 13.08 -1.29
N ASP A 14 -11.52 11.82 -1.06
CA ASP A 14 -12.01 11.37 0.24
C ASP A 14 -10.90 11.36 1.29
N ILE A 15 -9.68 10.93 0.95
CA ILE A 15 -8.52 11.03 1.85
C ILE A 15 -8.27 12.49 2.26
N ASN A 16 -8.30 13.44 1.32
CA ASN A 16 -8.18 14.87 1.62
C ASN A 16 -9.31 15.39 2.51
N THR A 17 -10.53 14.92 2.27
CA THR A 17 -11.71 15.29 3.06
C THR A 17 -11.54 14.81 4.51
N ILE A 18 -11.11 13.56 4.69
CA ILE A 18 -10.86 12.96 6.00
C ILE A 18 -9.69 13.65 6.72
N ASP A 19 -8.64 14.06 6.00
CA ASP A 19 -7.56 14.84 6.60
C ASP A 19 -8.07 16.13 7.27
N GLY A 20 -9.08 16.78 6.69
CA GLY A 20 -9.71 17.97 7.26
C GLY A 20 -10.64 17.72 8.45
N TYR A 21 -10.91 16.47 8.82
CA TYR A 21 -11.89 16.15 9.87
C TYR A 21 -11.39 16.46 11.28
N PHE A 22 -10.09 16.46 11.51
CA PHE A 22 -9.55 16.87 12.79
C PHE A 22 -8.20 17.53 12.63
N GLY A 23 -7.84 18.31 13.64
CA GLY A 23 -6.61 19.07 13.65
C GLY A 23 -6.53 19.93 14.89
N ILE A 24 -5.54 20.83 14.87
CA ILE A 24 -5.34 21.80 15.93
C ILE A 24 -5.51 23.20 15.33
N ARG A 25 -6.29 24.05 15.99
CA ARG A 25 -6.53 25.46 15.64
C ARG A 25 -5.89 26.38 16.67
N ASP A 26 -5.95 27.67 16.40
CA ASP A 26 -5.56 28.75 17.33
C ASP A 26 -4.11 28.61 17.85
N GLY A 27 -3.19 28.33 16.94
CA GLY A 27 -1.75 28.26 17.24
C GLY A 27 -1.31 27.04 18.06
N GLY A 28 -2.14 25.99 18.15
CA GLY A 28 -1.77 24.75 18.83
C GLY A 28 -2.60 24.42 20.07
N ASN A 29 -3.60 25.25 20.42
CA ASN A 29 -4.27 25.16 21.72
C ASN A 29 -5.65 24.51 21.67
N VAL A 30 -6.30 24.44 20.50
CA VAL A 30 -7.67 23.94 20.37
C VAL A 30 -7.71 22.77 19.41
N GLU A 31 -7.90 21.57 19.93
CA GLU A 31 -8.17 20.39 19.12
C GLU A 31 -9.64 20.39 18.66
N PHE A 32 -9.88 20.06 17.40
CA PHE A 32 -11.23 19.85 16.88
C PHE A 32 -11.31 18.49 16.20
N GLY A 33 -12.50 17.87 16.24
CA GLY A 33 -12.77 16.58 15.60
C GLY A 33 -14.15 16.53 14.99
N ASN A 34 -14.25 15.94 13.81
CA ASN A 34 -15.51 15.71 13.11
C ASN A 34 -16.26 14.55 13.80
N PRO A 35 -17.59 14.64 13.95
CA PRO A 35 -18.41 13.56 14.50
C PRO A 35 -18.16 12.19 13.86
N GLN A 36 -17.85 12.12 12.56
CA GLN A 36 -17.57 10.87 11.84
C GLN A 36 -16.30 10.15 12.32
N ILE A 37 -15.28 10.89 12.78
CA ILE A 37 -14.10 10.29 13.42
C ILE A 37 -14.45 9.89 14.85
N ASN A 38 -15.20 10.74 15.55
CA ASN A 38 -15.57 10.52 16.94
C ASN A 38 -16.40 9.25 17.16
N THR A 39 -17.17 8.79 16.16
CA THR A 39 -17.89 7.51 16.24
C THR A 39 -16.96 6.31 16.40
N TYR A 40 -15.70 6.42 15.97
CA TYR A 40 -14.68 5.38 16.12
C TYR A 40 -13.75 5.63 17.30
N CYS A 41 -14.07 6.62 18.13
CA CYS A 41 -13.26 6.98 19.27
C CYS A 41 -13.74 6.29 20.54
N ARG A 42 -13.16 5.11 20.80
CA ARG A 42 -13.59 4.27 21.91
C ARG A 42 -12.40 3.65 22.65
N TYR A 43 -11.87 4.41 23.60
CA TYR A 43 -10.76 4.00 24.48
C TYR A 43 -11.20 3.71 25.92
N MET A 44 -12.34 4.26 26.34
CA MET A 44 -12.92 4.09 27.67
C MET A 44 -14.39 3.65 27.55
N ASP A 45 -15.11 3.59 28.68
CA ASP A 45 -16.55 3.32 28.70
C ASP A 45 -17.40 4.57 28.40
N SER A 46 -16.76 5.75 28.35
CA SER A 46 -17.38 6.96 27.83
C SER A 46 -17.46 6.92 26.30
N LEU A 47 -18.66 7.16 25.78
CA LEU A 47 -18.94 7.22 24.35
C LEU A 47 -18.56 8.59 23.77
N GLY A 48 -17.93 8.57 22.59
CA GLY A 48 -18.22 9.54 21.53
C GLY A 48 -17.35 10.79 21.45
N ASN A 49 -16.28 10.94 22.23
CA ASN A 49 -15.31 12.03 22.05
C ASN A 49 -13.88 11.53 22.28
N CYS A 50 -12.99 11.83 21.33
CA CYS A 50 -11.57 11.64 21.55
C CYS A 50 -11.02 12.71 22.50
N PRO A 51 -10.30 12.32 23.56
CA PRO A 51 -9.71 13.26 24.50
C PRO A 51 -8.44 13.93 23.96
N ASN A 52 -7.81 13.39 22.90
CA ASN A 52 -6.60 13.96 22.33
C ASN A 52 -6.41 13.64 20.83
N TYR A 53 -5.47 14.35 20.21
CA TYR A 53 -5.09 14.21 18.80
C TYR A 53 -4.66 12.79 18.39
N LEU A 54 -3.98 12.05 19.26
CA LEU A 54 -3.47 10.72 18.94
C LEU A 54 -4.60 9.69 18.88
N GLU A 55 -5.57 9.81 19.78
CA GLU A 55 -6.80 9.01 19.74
C GLU A 55 -7.67 9.36 18.53
N MET A 56 -7.74 10.64 18.13
CA MET A 56 -8.38 11.03 16.86
C MET A 56 -7.65 10.45 15.65
N ALA A 57 -6.32 10.47 15.64
CA ALA A 57 -5.53 9.91 14.55
C ALA A 57 -5.74 8.40 14.41
N SER A 58 -5.80 7.67 15.52
CA SER A 58 -6.07 6.24 15.49
C SER A 58 -7.51 5.92 15.08
N SER A 59 -8.50 6.66 15.61
CA SER A 59 -9.90 6.56 15.16
C SER A 59 -10.05 6.89 13.68
N GLY A 60 -9.25 7.84 13.19
CA GLY A 60 -9.15 8.20 11.78
C GLY A 60 -8.61 7.08 10.89
N VAL A 61 -7.68 6.25 11.37
CA VAL A 61 -7.24 5.06 10.61
C VAL A 61 -8.42 4.13 10.34
N ILE A 62 -9.23 3.85 11.37
CA ILE A 62 -10.42 3.00 11.24
C ILE A 62 -11.42 3.63 10.28
N TYR A 63 -11.64 4.94 10.38
CA TYR A 63 -12.53 5.66 9.47
C TYR A 63 -12.04 5.66 8.02
N VAL A 64 -10.74 5.86 7.77
CA VAL A 64 -10.14 5.79 6.43
C VAL A 64 -10.37 4.41 5.82
N LEU A 65 -10.13 3.34 6.57
CA LEU A 65 -10.43 1.98 6.10
C LEU A 65 -11.91 1.85 5.73
N LYS A 66 -12.81 2.28 6.63
CA LYS A 66 -14.25 2.16 6.42
C LYS A 66 -14.74 2.94 5.20
N ASP A 67 -14.33 4.19 5.05
CA ASP A 67 -14.80 5.06 3.97
C ASP A 67 -14.22 4.63 2.62
N LEU A 68 -12.95 4.25 2.57
CA LEU A 68 -12.29 3.84 1.33
C LEU A 68 -12.68 2.43 0.87
N GLU A 69 -13.32 1.62 1.72
CA GLU A 69 -13.82 0.29 1.37
C GLU A 69 -14.80 0.32 0.19
N LYS A 70 -15.57 1.40 0.03
CA LYS A 70 -16.52 1.59 -1.09
C LYS A 70 -15.86 1.57 -2.47
N TYR A 71 -14.54 1.76 -2.56
CA TYR A 71 -13.78 1.68 -3.80
C TYR A 71 -13.44 0.26 -4.23
N GLY A 72 -13.77 -0.77 -3.43
CA GLY A 72 -13.50 -2.16 -3.79
C GLY A 72 -12.01 -2.48 -3.91
N LEU A 73 -11.17 -1.77 -3.15
CA LEU A 73 -9.75 -2.03 -3.03
C LEU A 73 -9.53 -3.40 -2.39
N GLU A 74 -8.45 -4.08 -2.78
CA GLU A 74 -7.92 -5.17 -1.98
C GLU A 74 -7.57 -4.63 -0.57
N TYR A 75 -7.85 -5.42 0.46
CA TYR A 75 -7.67 -5.00 1.84
C TYR A 75 -6.23 -4.62 2.17
N ASP A 76 -5.28 -5.26 1.47
CA ASP A 76 -3.87 -4.98 1.62
C ASP A 76 -3.56 -3.54 1.13
N LYS A 77 -4.06 -3.13 -0.04
CA LYS A 77 -3.94 -1.78 -0.59
C LYS A 77 -4.69 -0.74 0.24
N LEU A 78 -5.86 -1.10 0.76
CA LEU A 78 -6.62 -0.27 1.70
C LEU A 78 -5.80 0.05 2.97
N ALA A 79 -5.15 -0.96 3.54
CA ALA A 79 -4.25 -0.79 4.68
C ALA A 79 -3.02 0.08 4.34
N GLU A 80 -2.44 -0.06 3.13
CA GLU A 80 -1.34 0.81 2.69
C GLU A 80 -1.73 2.29 2.71
N TYR A 81 -2.89 2.65 2.15
CA TYR A 81 -3.37 4.03 2.15
C TYR A 81 -3.66 4.56 3.56
N ALA A 82 -4.28 3.74 4.42
CA ALA A 82 -4.55 4.13 5.80
C ALA A 82 -3.26 4.41 6.60
N ILE A 83 -2.22 3.60 6.39
CA ILE A 83 -0.91 3.78 7.05
C ILE A 83 -0.17 5.00 6.50
N LEU A 84 -0.20 5.23 5.18
CA LEU A 84 0.37 6.44 4.56
C LEU A 84 -0.33 7.70 5.06
N TRP A 85 -1.66 7.68 5.13
CA TRP A 85 -2.45 8.77 5.68
C TRP A 85 -2.09 9.04 7.15
N LEU A 86 -2.01 7.99 7.99
CA LEU A 86 -1.61 8.15 9.40
C LEU A 86 -0.22 8.79 9.53
N ARG A 87 0.75 8.32 8.74
CA ARG A 87 2.10 8.88 8.74
C ARG A 87 2.08 10.36 8.37
N TYR A 88 1.38 10.70 7.30
CA TYR A 88 1.22 12.08 6.87
C TYR A 88 0.58 12.92 7.97
N LYS A 89 -0.50 12.42 8.57
CA LYS A 89 -1.26 13.10 9.60
C LYS A 89 -0.42 13.43 10.83
N LEU A 90 0.27 12.43 11.39
CA LEU A 90 1.17 12.63 12.53
C LEU A 90 2.31 13.61 12.20
N ASN A 91 2.77 13.67 10.95
CA ASN A 91 3.81 14.60 10.51
C ASN A 91 3.35 16.06 10.41
N GLN A 92 2.04 16.32 10.42
CA GLN A 92 1.50 17.70 10.40
C GLN A 92 1.64 18.41 11.75
N GLN A 93 1.78 17.67 12.85
CA GLN A 93 1.57 18.22 14.19
C GLN A 93 2.79 18.04 15.10
N HIS A 94 3.22 19.13 15.74
CA HIS A 94 4.17 19.09 16.85
C HIS A 94 3.45 18.65 18.14
N PRO A 95 4.00 17.75 18.98
CA PRO A 95 5.31 17.09 18.88
C PRO A 95 5.32 15.72 18.16
N TYR A 96 4.24 15.35 17.47
CA TYR A 96 3.99 14.00 16.98
C TYR A 96 4.69 13.63 15.66
N TYR A 97 5.35 14.58 15.00
CA TYR A 97 6.06 14.32 13.74
C TYR A 97 7.14 13.23 13.84
N ASN A 98 7.76 13.04 15.02
CA ASN A 98 8.74 11.98 15.26
C ASN A 98 8.16 10.68 15.80
N THR A 99 6.84 10.57 15.97
CA THR A 99 6.19 9.37 16.50
C THR A 99 6.51 8.15 15.62
N GLN A 100 7.00 7.08 16.25
CA GLN A 100 7.21 5.80 15.58
C GLN A 100 5.86 5.09 15.39
N LEU A 101 5.59 4.60 14.17
CA LEU A 101 4.28 4.05 13.85
C LEU A 101 4.00 2.73 14.58
N ASN A 102 5.01 1.91 14.84
CA ASN A 102 4.89 0.67 15.60
C ASN A 102 4.46 0.90 17.07
N GLU A 103 5.07 1.91 17.72
CA GLU A 103 4.71 2.34 19.07
C GLU A 103 3.30 2.94 19.08
N PHE A 104 3.00 3.81 18.11
CA PHE A 104 1.66 4.38 17.95
C PHE A 104 0.60 3.30 17.78
N TYR A 105 0.85 2.33 16.90
CA TYR A 105 -0.08 1.23 16.65
C TYR A 105 -0.36 0.44 17.93
N THR A 106 0.69 0.08 18.67
CA THR A 106 0.55 -0.69 19.91
C THR A 106 -0.25 0.09 20.97
N LYS A 107 0.03 1.39 21.11
CA LYS A 107 -0.57 2.23 22.15
C LYS A 107 -1.97 2.72 21.83
N TYR A 108 -2.27 3.02 20.57
CA TYR A 108 -3.50 3.70 20.16
C TYR A 108 -4.36 2.92 19.17
N ILE A 109 -3.80 2.11 18.28
CA ILE A 109 -4.61 1.35 17.31
C ILE A 109 -5.14 0.08 17.95
N GLN A 110 -4.26 -0.74 18.53
CA GLN A 110 -4.64 -2.02 19.14
C GLN A 110 -5.57 -1.87 20.36
N THR A 111 -5.46 -0.75 21.07
CA THR A 111 -6.24 -0.46 22.27
C THR A 111 -7.60 0.18 21.97
N ASN A 112 -7.85 0.60 20.73
CA ASN A 112 -9.15 1.11 20.33
C ASN A 112 -10.17 -0.05 20.33
N LYS A 113 -11.30 0.10 21.02
CA LYS A 113 -12.31 -0.97 21.11
C LYS A 113 -12.90 -1.37 19.75
N HIS A 114 -12.90 -0.46 18.76
CA HIS A 114 -13.32 -0.77 17.39
C HIS A 114 -12.31 -1.60 16.60
N TYR A 115 -11.09 -1.81 17.11
CA TYR A 115 -10.03 -2.53 16.40
C TYR A 115 -10.44 -3.95 15.95
N ASN A 116 -11.24 -4.64 16.77
CA ASN A 116 -11.71 -5.99 16.47
C ASN A 116 -13.07 -6.01 15.76
N ASP A 117 -13.65 -4.84 15.46
CA ASP A 117 -14.91 -4.77 14.73
C ASP A 117 -14.71 -5.13 13.26
N LYS A 118 -15.78 -5.66 12.67
CA LYS A 118 -15.85 -6.00 11.24
C LYS A 118 -15.99 -4.73 10.39
N ILE A 119 -15.25 -4.63 9.29
CA ILE A 119 -15.31 -3.47 8.40
C ILE A 119 -16.69 -3.33 7.72
N LYS A 120 -17.35 -4.45 7.37
CA LYS A 120 -18.73 -4.49 6.86
C LYS A 120 -19.42 -5.85 7.08
N GLY A 121 -20.60 -5.86 7.68
CA GLY A 121 -21.39 -7.10 7.84
C GLY A 121 -20.62 -8.21 8.58
N ASN A 122 -21.16 -9.43 8.54
CA ASN A 122 -20.61 -10.53 9.32
C ASN A 122 -19.42 -11.23 8.63
N ASP A 123 -19.37 -11.26 7.29
CA ASP A 123 -18.39 -12.03 6.52
C ASP A 123 -17.12 -11.25 6.14
N SER A 124 -17.03 -9.95 6.46
CA SER A 124 -15.81 -9.19 6.17
C SER A 124 -14.68 -9.50 7.14
N PRO A 125 -13.43 -9.13 6.85
CA PRO A 125 -12.41 -9.06 7.89
C PRO A 125 -12.72 -7.97 8.92
N THR A 126 -12.04 -8.07 10.05
CA THR A 126 -11.95 -7.05 11.09
C THR A 126 -10.95 -5.96 10.70
N TYR A 127 -11.02 -4.78 11.32
CA TYR A 127 -10.00 -3.75 11.13
C TYR A 127 -8.61 -4.25 11.51
N LYS A 128 -8.51 -5.05 12.58
CA LYS A 128 -7.32 -5.79 12.97
C LYS A 128 -6.74 -6.60 11.81
N GLU A 129 -7.54 -7.49 11.23
CA GLU A 129 -7.09 -8.38 10.15
C GLU A 129 -6.58 -7.58 8.96
N ILE A 130 -7.25 -6.48 8.59
CA ILE A 130 -6.85 -5.60 7.48
C ILE A 130 -5.53 -4.89 7.80
N ILE A 131 -5.43 -4.20 8.93
CA ILE A 131 -4.25 -3.42 9.32
C ILE A 131 -3.03 -4.33 9.48
N ASP A 132 -3.22 -5.51 10.08
CA ASP A 132 -2.14 -6.46 10.35
C ASP A 132 -1.52 -7.02 9.06
N THR A 133 -2.24 -7.01 7.93
CA THR A 133 -1.67 -7.41 6.62
C THR A 133 -0.51 -6.51 6.15
N LYS A 134 -0.46 -5.26 6.63
CA LYS A 134 0.59 -4.27 6.30
C LYS A 134 1.34 -3.76 7.52
N LYS A 135 1.36 -4.54 8.60
CA LYS A 135 2.05 -4.19 9.86
C LYS A 135 3.55 -3.96 9.66
N ASP A 136 4.14 -4.61 8.67
CA ASP A 136 5.52 -4.40 8.22
C ASP A 136 5.82 -2.95 7.82
N LEU A 137 4.83 -2.22 7.27
CA LEU A 137 4.97 -0.79 6.95
C LEU A 137 5.15 0.09 8.19
N MET A 138 4.53 -0.28 9.31
CA MET A 138 4.64 0.45 10.57
C MET A 138 6.03 0.33 11.20
N ASN A 139 6.78 -0.71 10.82
CA ASN A 139 8.14 -0.97 11.30
C ASN A 139 9.21 -0.27 10.44
N ILE A 140 8.83 0.48 9.42
CA ILE A 140 9.78 1.21 8.57
C ILE A 140 10.38 2.37 9.39
N LYS A 141 11.68 2.29 9.68
CA LYS A 141 12.41 3.31 10.47
C LYS A 141 12.31 4.73 9.89
N LYS A 142 12.42 4.87 8.57
CA LYS A 142 12.41 6.16 7.86
C LYS A 142 11.02 6.50 7.27
N MET A 143 9.94 6.03 7.89
CA MET A 143 8.58 6.20 7.36
C MET A 143 8.16 7.67 7.24
N THR A 144 8.74 8.55 8.07
CA THR A 144 8.54 10.02 7.99
C THR A 144 8.86 10.59 6.61
N LYS A 145 9.84 10.01 5.90
CA LYS A 145 10.24 10.48 4.55
C LYS A 145 9.14 10.33 3.50
N PHE A 146 8.18 9.43 3.69
CA PHE A 146 7.04 9.27 2.79
C PHE A 146 5.98 10.36 2.96
N SER A 147 6.00 11.10 4.09
CA SER A 147 4.97 12.09 4.38
C SER A 147 4.95 13.24 3.37
N TYR A 148 6.11 13.74 2.93
CA TYR A 148 6.16 14.88 2.03
C TYR A 148 5.74 14.52 0.59
N PRO A 149 6.24 13.43 -0.01
CA PRO A 149 5.72 12.94 -1.29
C PRO A 149 4.21 12.66 -1.26
N PHE A 150 3.70 12.05 -0.18
CA PHE A 150 2.26 11.80 -0.05
C PHE A 150 1.45 13.09 0.05
N LYS A 151 1.95 14.11 0.78
CA LYS A 151 1.35 15.46 0.81
C LYS A 151 1.25 16.07 -0.59
N ILE A 152 2.28 15.92 -1.41
CA ILE A 152 2.27 16.44 -2.78
C ILE A 152 1.19 15.74 -3.61
N LEU A 153 1.07 14.40 -3.52
CA LEU A 153 -0.02 13.66 -4.19
C LEU A 153 -1.40 14.13 -3.74
N LEU A 154 -1.61 14.31 -2.43
CA LEU A 154 -2.86 14.88 -1.90
C LEU A 154 -3.16 16.25 -2.53
N SER A 155 -2.16 17.12 -2.64
CA SER A 155 -2.29 18.43 -3.28
C SER A 155 -2.64 18.32 -4.76
N PHE A 156 -2.00 17.43 -5.50
CA PHE A 156 -2.24 17.24 -6.93
C PHE A 156 -3.69 16.82 -7.20
N TYR A 157 -4.16 15.79 -6.51
CA TYR A 157 -5.53 15.33 -6.69
C TYR A 157 -6.55 16.33 -6.16
N ASN A 158 -6.23 17.13 -5.14
CA ASN A 158 -7.08 18.23 -4.71
C ASN A 158 -7.21 19.32 -5.79
N GLU A 159 -6.11 19.69 -6.46
CA GLU A 159 -6.14 20.67 -7.57
C GLU A 159 -6.97 20.16 -8.75
N ILE A 160 -6.86 18.86 -9.10
CA ILE A 160 -7.73 18.22 -10.09
C ILE A 160 -9.19 18.33 -9.66
N ASN A 161 -9.52 17.93 -8.43
CA ASN A 161 -10.90 17.90 -7.94
C ASN A 161 -11.55 19.28 -7.86
N GLN A 162 -10.75 20.34 -7.67
CA GLN A 162 -11.23 21.71 -7.66
C GLN A 162 -11.26 22.38 -9.05
N ASN A 163 -10.82 21.68 -10.10
CA ASN A 163 -10.59 22.25 -11.44
C ASN A 163 -9.66 23.49 -11.39
N LYS A 164 -8.63 23.45 -10.54
CA LYS A 164 -7.67 24.54 -10.30
C LYS A 164 -6.24 24.15 -10.71
N LEU A 165 -6.11 23.33 -11.75
CA LEU A 165 -4.80 22.97 -12.29
C LEU A 165 -4.11 24.22 -12.83
N ASP A 166 -2.98 24.56 -12.23
CA ASP A 166 -2.08 25.62 -12.71
C ASP A 166 -0.77 25.00 -13.16
N CYS A 167 -0.47 25.20 -14.44
CA CYS A 167 0.52 24.42 -15.15
C CYS A 167 1.95 24.75 -14.63
N LYS A 168 2.19 25.98 -14.15
CA LYS A 168 3.44 26.40 -13.48
C LYS A 168 3.59 25.82 -12.07
N ASN A 169 2.54 25.90 -11.25
CA ASN A 169 2.54 25.40 -9.87
C ASN A 169 2.64 23.87 -9.82
N CYS A 170 1.89 23.17 -10.68
CA CYS A 170 1.97 21.72 -10.79
C CYS A 170 3.38 21.27 -11.22
N SER A 171 3.99 21.93 -12.20
CA SER A 171 5.37 21.63 -12.63
C SER A 171 6.38 21.81 -11.49
N LYS A 172 6.27 22.90 -10.71
CA LYS A 172 7.13 23.11 -9.53
C LYS A 172 6.99 21.97 -8.51
N LYS A 173 5.75 21.65 -8.11
CA LYS A 173 5.47 20.56 -7.15
C LYS A 173 5.88 19.20 -7.69
N ALA A 174 5.78 18.98 -9.00
CA ALA A 174 6.20 17.73 -9.65
C ALA A 174 7.71 17.54 -9.58
N ASN A 175 8.49 18.61 -9.79
CA ASN A 175 9.93 18.57 -9.58
C ASN A 175 10.28 18.26 -8.11
N GLU A 176 9.59 18.88 -7.15
CA GLU A 176 9.76 18.56 -5.73
C GLU A 176 9.42 17.11 -5.41
N PHE A 177 8.36 16.55 -6.01
CA PHE A 177 7.99 15.15 -5.85
C PHE A 177 9.09 14.22 -6.36
N VAL A 178 9.59 14.46 -7.59
CA VAL A 178 10.65 13.64 -8.21
C VAL A 178 11.93 13.66 -7.37
N GLN A 179 12.36 14.84 -6.90
CA GLN A 179 13.54 14.96 -6.03
C GLN A 179 13.39 14.17 -4.72
N ASN A 180 12.22 14.26 -4.07
CA ASN A 180 11.99 13.50 -2.85
C ASN A 180 11.86 11.99 -3.12
N PHE A 181 11.30 11.61 -4.27
CA PHE A 181 11.21 10.22 -4.69
C PHE A 181 12.59 9.63 -4.95
N GLU A 182 13.51 10.35 -5.59
CA GLU A 182 14.91 9.96 -5.77
C GLU A 182 15.59 9.65 -4.43
N ILE A 183 15.42 10.52 -3.43
CA ILE A 183 15.95 10.31 -2.08
C ILE A 183 15.39 9.04 -1.43
N LEU A 184 14.08 8.78 -1.59
CA LEU A 184 13.46 7.54 -1.10
C LEU A 184 14.01 6.32 -1.84
N ASN A 185 14.16 6.42 -3.15
CA ASN A 185 14.61 5.33 -4.01
C ASN A 185 16.06 4.90 -3.67
N ASP A 186 16.93 5.87 -3.41
CA ASP A 186 18.31 5.63 -2.97
C ASP A 186 18.38 4.93 -1.61
N ASP A 187 17.55 5.36 -0.65
CA ASP A 187 17.45 4.75 0.67
C ASP A 187 16.93 3.30 0.62
N SER A 188 16.12 2.97 -0.37
CA SER A 188 15.52 1.64 -0.54
C SER A 188 16.54 0.58 -0.94
N ASN A 189 17.54 0.98 -1.73
CA ASN A 189 18.60 0.10 -2.22
C ASN A 189 19.47 -0.42 -1.08
N THR A 190 19.73 0.41 -0.08
CA THR A 190 20.61 0.09 1.06
C THR A 190 19.96 -0.86 2.07
N ASN A 191 18.63 -0.88 2.16
CA ASN A 191 17.92 -1.51 3.27
C ASN A 191 17.20 -2.83 2.92
N GLY A 192 17.22 -3.28 1.65
CA GLY A 192 16.62 -4.56 1.23
C GLY A 192 15.14 -4.74 1.59
N ASN A 193 14.46 -3.68 2.02
CA ASN A 193 13.15 -3.75 2.65
C ASN A 193 12.08 -3.81 1.54
N THR A 194 11.52 -5.00 1.33
CA THR A 194 10.48 -5.25 0.35
C THR A 194 9.26 -4.36 0.56
N SER A 195 8.88 -4.13 1.82
CA SER A 195 7.73 -3.31 2.22
C SER A 195 7.92 -1.83 1.88
N TYR A 196 9.14 -1.32 2.10
CA TYR A 196 9.52 0.04 1.69
C TYR A 196 9.38 0.23 0.18
N ARG A 197 9.84 -0.74 -0.62
CA ARG A 197 9.73 -0.69 -2.09
C ARG A 197 8.29 -0.80 -2.57
N LYS A 198 7.44 -1.57 -1.89
CA LYS A 198 5.99 -1.61 -2.17
C LYS A 198 5.35 -0.23 -1.98
N LEU A 199 5.66 0.47 -0.89
CA LEU A 199 5.20 1.86 -0.70
C LEU A 199 5.71 2.81 -1.78
N LEU A 200 6.99 2.69 -2.16
CA LEU A 200 7.56 3.49 -3.23
C LEU A 200 6.85 3.24 -4.57
N SER A 201 6.54 1.98 -4.87
CA SER A 201 5.74 1.60 -6.04
C SER A 201 4.32 2.18 -5.99
N THR A 202 3.68 2.17 -4.82
CA THR A 202 2.38 2.83 -4.62
C THR A 202 2.46 4.33 -4.95
N LEU A 203 3.43 5.06 -4.41
CA LEU A 203 3.62 6.49 -4.73
C LEU A 203 3.93 6.73 -6.22
N SER A 204 4.75 5.86 -6.83
CA SER A 204 5.10 5.96 -8.25
C SER A 204 3.87 5.81 -9.14
N ASN A 205 3.10 4.75 -8.91
CA ASN A 205 1.88 4.48 -9.68
C ASN A 205 0.88 5.63 -9.52
N ASP A 206 0.72 6.16 -8.32
CA ASP A 206 -0.23 7.24 -8.04
C ASP A 206 0.21 8.58 -8.68
N TYR A 207 1.52 8.82 -8.82
CA TYR A 207 2.06 9.94 -9.56
C TYR A 207 1.91 9.80 -11.07
N ASP A 208 2.18 8.63 -11.64
CA ASP A 208 1.98 8.37 -13.08
C ASP A 208 0.51 8.54 -13.49
N ASN A 209 -0.40 8.21 -12.59
CA ASN A 209 -1.84 8.43 -12.75
C ASN A 209 -2.16 9.91 -12.78
N PHE A 210 -1.60 10.67 -11.84
CA PHE A 210 -1.72 12.11 -11.83
C PHE A 210 -1.19 12.73 -13.13
N LYS A 211 -0.01 12.31 -13.60
CA LYS A 211 0.55 12.78 -14.88
C LYS A 211 -0.39 12.54 -16.05
N SER A 212 -1.00 11.36 -16.10
CA SER A 212 -1.96 11.00 -17.15
C SER A 212 -3.19 11.93 -17.12
N TYR A 213 -3.75 12.19 -15.93
CA TYR A 213 -4.86 13.15 -15.80
C TYR A 213 -4.44 14.59 -16.14
N PHE A 214 -3.24 14.98 -15.74
CA PHE A 214 -2.71 16.31 -15.99
C PHE A 214 -2.56 16.57 -17.49
N ALA A 215 -2.03 15.60 -18.25
CA ALA A 215 -1.93 15.68 -19.71
C ALA A 215 -3.31 15.77 -20.39
N GLU A 216 -4.30 15.04 -19.87
CA GLU A 216 -5.68 15.10 -20.40
C GLU A 216 -6.36 16.44 -20.10
N LYS A 217 -6.13 17.04 -18.92
CA LYS A 217 -6.87 18.22 -18.43
C LYS A 217 -6.17 19.56 -18.63
N CYS A 218 -4.84 19.62 -18.71
CA CYS A 218 -4.10 20.82 -19.14
C CYS A 218 -3.33 20.48 -20.43
N SER A 219 -4.02 20.37 -21.57
CA SER A 219 -3.39 20.03 -22.86
C SER A 219 -2.39 21.08 -23.37
N HIS A 220 -2.39 22.28 -22.80
CA HIS A 220 -1.43 23.35 -23.11
C HIS A 220 -0.19 23.34 -22.19
N CYS A 221 -0.13 22.40 -21.23
CA CYS A 221 1.05 22.16 -20.41
C CYS A 221 2.22 21.62 -21.20
N SER A 222 3.41 21.87 -20.66
CA SER A 222 4.55 20.98 -20.86
C SER A 222 4.41 19.70 -20.01
N ASP A 223 4.99 18.62 -20.50
CA ASP A 223 5.02 17.36 -19.78
C ASP A 223 5.69 17.49 -18.41
N LEU A 224 5.13 16.77 -17.43
CA LEU A 224 5.69 16.68 -16.09
C LEU A 224 6.91 15.75 -16.06
N PRO A 225 7.87 15.98 -15.16
CA PRO A 225 9.06 15.14 -15.05
C PRO A 225 8.70 13.67 -14.81
N THR A 226 9.54 12.76 -15.29
CA THR A 226 9.39 11.31 -15.10
C THR A 226 10.10 10.87 -13.83
N LEU A 227 9.61 9.80 -13.19
CA LEU A 227 10.30 9.20 -12.06
C LEU A 227 11.47 8.33 -12.54
N PRO A 228 12.57 8.25 -11.76
CA PRO A 228 13.60 7.25 -12.00
C PRO A 228 13.04 5.84 -11.74
N GLU A 229 13.63 4.83 -12.38
CA GLU A 229 13.30 3.44 -12.10
C GLU A 229 13.58 3.08 -10.64
N ILE A 230 12.67 2.32 -10.01
CA ILE A 230 12.83 1.89 -8.63
C ILE A 230 14.03 0.93 -8.54
N LYS A 231 15.00 1.28 -7.71
CA LYS A 231 16.22 0.49 -7.52
C LYS A 231 15.88 -0.84 -6.84
N THR A 232 16.33 -1.93 -7.45
CA THR A 232 16.27 -3.26 -6.85
C THR A 232 17.65 -3.67 -6.37
N PRO A 233 17.78 -4.32 -5.19
CA PRO A 233 19.04 -4.92 -4.77
C PRO A 233 19.55 -5.87 -5.86
N PRO A 234 20.89 -5.95 -6.07
CA PRO A 234 21.44 -6.91 -6.99
C PRO A 234 21.02 -8.33 -6.58
N SER A 235 20.32 -9.03 -7.46
CA SER A 235 20.04 -10.44 -7.26
C SER A 235 21.38 -11.17 -7.25
N LYS A 236 21.79 -11.72 -6.11
CA LYS A 236 22.86 -12.72 -6.06
C LYS A 236 22.34 -13.97 -6.78
N LEU A 237 22.44 -13.99 -8.11
CA LEU A 237 22.31 -15.22 -8.87
C LEU A 237 23.55 -16.05 -8.51
N ILE A 238 23.36 -17.08 -7.68
CA ILE A 238 24.35 -18.14 -7.56
C ILE A 238 24.19 -18.97 -8.84
N PRO A 239 25.15 -18.94 -9.79
CA PRO A 239 25.09 -19.84 -10.92
C PRO A 239 25.30 -21.25 -10.36
N VAL A 240 24.21 -22.00 -10.23
CA VAL A 240 24.30 -23.44 -9.99
C VAL A 240 24.86 -24.03 -11.28
N LEU A 241 26.18 -24.28 -11.32
CA LEU A 241 26.79 -25.09 -12.37
C LEU A 241 26.14 -26.47 -12.31
N SER A 242 25.21 -26.73 -13.22
CA SER A 242 24.69 -28.06 -13.45
C SER A 242 25.78 -28.87 -14.15
N THR A 243 26.53 -29.66 -13.38
CA THR A 243 27.45 -30.66 -13.94
C THR A 243 26.62 -31.84 -14.44
N PHE A 244 26.17 -31.78 -15.69
CA PHE A 244 25.64 -32.97 -16.35
C PHE A 244 26.79 -33.96 -16.54
N SER A 245 26.79 -35.06 -15.77
CA SER A 245 27.65 -36.21 -16.02
C SER A 245 27.28 -36.82 -17.37
N VAL A 246 28.18 -36.71 -18.34
CA VAL A 246 28.09 -37.40 -19.62
C VAL A 246 28.23 -38.90 -19.35
N ILE A 247 27.16 -39.67 -19.56
CA ILE A 247 27.22 -41.14 -19.58
C ILE A 247 27.68 -41.56 -20.99
N PRO A 248 28.85 -42.20 -21.16
CA PRO A 248 29.23 -42.75 -22.45
C PRO A 248 28.45 -44.05 -22.68
N VAL A 249 27.57 -44.05 -23.68
CA VAL A 249 26.89 -45.26 -24.17
C VAL A 249 27.88 -46.05 -25.01
N PHE A 250 28.34 -47.19 -24.49
CA PHE A 250 29.07 -48.18 -25.28
C PHE A 250 28.10 -48.94 -26.19
N LEU A 251 28.29 -48.78 -27.51
CA LEU A 251 27.72 -49.63 -28.55
C LEU A 251 28.41 -51.00 -28.55
N GLY A 252 27.67 -52.06 -28.25
CA GLY A 252 28.10 -53.45 -28.37
C GLY A 252 27.00 -54.32 -28.99
N ILE A 253 27.26 -54.80 -30.20
CA ILE A 253 26.37 -55.61 -31.06
C ILE A 253 26.39 -57.08 -30.61
N ALA A 254 25.24 -57.78 -30.61
CA ALA A 254 25.13 -59.19 -31.04
C ALA A 254 23.66 -59.61 -31.23
N TYR A 255 23.37 -60.15 -32.42
CA TYR A 255 22.09 -60.70 -32.87
C TYR A 255 21.93 -62.17 -32.41
N LYS A 256 20.75 -62.59 -31.94
CA LYS A 256 20.18 -63.93 -32.24
C LYS A 256 18.72 -64.09 -31.78
N THR A 257 17.86 -64.41 -32.74
CA THR A 257 16.44 -64.82 -32.63
C THR A 257 16.26 -66.22 -32.03
N THR A 258 15.24 -66.48 -31.21
CA THR A 258 14.49 -67.78 -31.20
C THR A 258 13.09 -67.63 -30.59
N PHE A 259 12.08 -68.15 -31.30
CA PHE A 259 10.67 -68.30 -30.94
C PHE A 259 10.42 -69.04 -29.61
N LYS A 260 9.34 -68.67 -28.88
CA LYS A 260 8.35 -69.66 -28.40
C LYS A 260 7.01 -69.02 -27.99
N LYS A 261 5.98 -69.46 -28.72
CA LYS A 261 4.54 -69.26 -28.55
C LYS A 261 4.06 -69.91 -27.25
N LYS A 262 3.20 -69.25 -26.46
CA LYS A 262 2.20 -69.90 -25.60
C LYS A 262 0.94 -69.06 -25.51
N ILE A 263 -0.11 -69.55 -26.16
CA ILE A 263 -1.50 -69.18 -25.95
C ILE A 263 -1.92 -69.74 -24.58
N LYS A 264 -2.60 -68.95 -23.74
CA LYS A 264 -3.61 -69.49 -22.83
C LYS A 264 -4.77 -68.51 -22.68
N LYS A 265 -5.94 -69.04 -23.04
CA LYS A 265 -7.28 -68.47 -23.05
C LYS A 265 -7.89 -68.55 -21.64
N ASN A 266 -8.87 -67.68 -21.39
CA ASN A 266 -10.07 -67.89 -20.55
C ASN A 266 -9.87 -67.84 -19.01
N ASN A 267 -10.76 -67.24 -18.19
CA ASN A 267 -12.20 -66.94 -18.34
C ASN A 267 -12.62 -65.73 -17.48
N GLU A 268 -13.71 -65.10 -17.91
CA GLU A 268 -14.62 -64.25 -17.14
C GLU A 268 -15.28 -65.01 -15.98
N GLU A 269 -15.68 -64.27 -14.94
CA GLU A 269 -16.99 -64.25 -14.28
C GLU A 269 -16.80 -63.52 -12.93
N ASN A 270 -17.28 -62.27 -12.84
CA ASN A 270 -18.60 -61.90 -12.30
C ASN A 270 -18.75 -62.26 -10.83
N GLU A 271 -18.79 -61.24 -9.97
CA GLU A 271 -20.02 -60.89 -9.25
C GLU A 271 -19.85 -59.53 -8.57
N THR A 272 -21.00 -58.86 -8.49
CA THR A 272 -21.38 -57.57 -7.89
C THR A 272 -20.63 -57.09 -6.66
#